data_AF-A0A942FXF7-F1
#
_entry.id   AF-A0A942FXF7-F1
#
_cell.length_a   1.000
_cell.length_b   1.000
_cell.length_c   1.000
_cell.angle_alpha   90.00
_cell.angle_beta   90.00
_cell.angle_gamma   90.00
#
_symmetry.space_group_name_H-M   'P 1'
#
loop_
_entity.id
_entity.type
_entity.pdbx_description
1 polymer ?
#
loop_
_entity_poly.entity_id
_entity_poly.type
_entity_poly.pdbx_seq_one_letter_code
_entity_poly.pdbx_strand_id
1 'polypeptide(L)'
;MRLLLLLLAALLAAPAVCAREPWPEVRWEALVPQGWDPSAEFKDLDFASLDDADPRAIAALERLRKIWDAAPVDPAFHGKKARIAGFALPLERQGDKVTEFLIVPYFGACIHTPPPPANQIIHAKSGRPLAGVRMMAPIWTYGVFGVRRSDTQWGVAGYSLTVDKVAPYEEPRKKK
;
A
#
# COMPACT_ATOMS: atom_id res chain seq x y z
N MET A 1 -46.18 -11.24 -60.11
CA MET A 1 -45.53 -10.06 -59.50
C MET A 1 -44.94 -10.46 -58.16
N ARG A 2 -43.60 -10.41 -58.07
CA ARG A 2 -42.79 -10.66 -56.87
C ARG A 2 -43.05 -9.56 -55.84
N LEU A 3 -43.22 -9.89 -54.56
CA LEU A 3 -42.88 -8.96 -53.48
C LEU A 3 -42.22 -9.76 -52.33
N LEU A 4 -40.89 -9.69 -52.29
CA LEU A 4 -40.03 -10.23 -51.25
C LEU A 4 -40.02 -9.20 -50.10
N LEU A 5 -40.53 -9.53 -48.92
CA LEU A 5 -40.35 -8.70 -47.72
C LEU A 5 -38.98 -9.01 -47.10
N LEU A 6 -38.04 -8.08 -47.27
CA LEU A 6 -36.76 -8.06 -46.58
C LEU A 6 -36.96 -7.46 -45.18
N LEU A 7 -36.96 -8.31 -44.14
CA LEU A 7 -36.88 -7.88 -42.74
C LEU A 7 -35.41 -7.55 -42.42
N LEU A 8 -35.09 -6.25 -42.39
CA LEU A 8 -33.80 -5.74 -41.93
C LEU A 8 -33.80 -5.72 -40.39
N ALA A 9 -33.15 -6.70 -39.77
CA ALA A 9 -32.91 -6.70 -38.33
C ALA A 9 -31.82 -5.65 -38.01
N ALA A 10 -32.22 -4.50 -37.49
CA ALA A 10 -31.30 -3.52 -36.93
C ALA A 10 -30.76 -4.02 -35.58
N LEU A 11 -29.54 -4.54 -35.57
CA LEU A 11 -28.79 -4.82 -34.34
C LEU A 11 -28.40 -3.47 -33.70
N LEU A 12 -29.14 -3.04 -32.68
CA LEU A 12 -28.74 -1.96 -31.79
C LEU A 12 -27.54 -2.42 -30.95
N ALA A 13 -26.32 -2.07 -31.37
CA ALA A 13 -25.13 -2.22 -30.54
C ALA A 13 -25.23 -1.25 -29.36
N ALA A 14 -25.61 -1.75 -28.18
CA ALA A 14 -25.55 -0.97 -26.95
C ALA A 14 -24.07 -0.61 -26.65
N PRO A 15 -23.77 0.61 -26.19
CA PRO A 15 -22.41 0.96 -25.81
C PRO A 15 -22.01 0.09 -24.62
N ALA A 16 -20.85 -0.58 -24.72
CA ALA A 16 -20.26 -1.26 -23.59
C ALA A 16 -19.95 -0.22 -22.51
N VAL A 17 -20.78 -0.18 -21.47
CA VAL A 17 -20.46 0.55 -20.24
C VAL A 17 -19.30 -0.22 -19.61
N CYS A 18 -18.07 0.24 -19.84
CA CYS A 18 -16.91 -0.27 -19.11
C CYS A 18 -17.18 -0.11 -17.62
N ALA A 19 -17.49 -1.21 -16.93
CA ALA A 19 -17.61 -1.23 -15.49
C ALA A 19 -16.29 -0.73 -14.89
N ARG A 20 -16.34 0.41 -14.19
CA ARG A 20 -15.18 0.95 -13.47
C ARG A 20 -14.77 -0.11 -12.44
N GLU A 21 -13.51 -0.53 -12.43
CA GLU A 21 -13.06 -1.54 -11.47
C GLU A 21 -13.48 -1.15 -10.05
N PRO A 22 -14.04 -2.07 -9.25
CA PRO A 22 -14.67 -1.77 -7.95
C PRO A 22 -13.65 -1.49 -6.84
N TRP A 23 -12.46 -1.00 -7.21
CA TRP A 23 -11.29 -0.84 -6.37
C TRP A 23 -10.61 0.50 -6.67
N PRO A 24 -11.10 1.60 -6.08
CA PRO A 24 -10.40 2.88 -6.15
C PRO A 24 -8.95 2.73 -5.72
N GLU A 25 -8.05 3.37 -6.45
CA GLU A 25 -6.64 3.39 -6.11
C GLU A 25 -6.39 4.33 -4.93
N VAL A 26 -5.64 3.84 -3.94
CA VAL A 26 -5.08 4.63 -2.86
C VAL A 26 -3.60 4.75 -3.11
N ARG A 27 -3.12 6.00 -3.12
CA ARG A 27 -1.69 6.30 -3.12
C ARG A 27 -1.19 6.44 -1.69
N TRP A 28 0.10 6.16 -1.49
CA TRP A 28 0.74 6.21 -0.16
C TRP A 28 0.67 7.58 0.50
N GLU A 29 0.74 8.65 -0.27
CA GLU A 29 0.67 10.02 0.28
C GLU A 29 -0.70 10.31 0.89
N ALA A 30 -1.76 9.66 0.39
CA ALA A 30 -3.10 9.82 0.94
C ALA A 30 -3.27 9.14 2.32
N LEU A 31 -2.35 8.25 2.71
CA LEU A 31 -2.35 7.60 4.02
C LEU A 31 -1.71 8.45 5.11
N VAL A 32 -1.07 9.57 4.75
CA VAL A 32 -0.48 10.51 5.68
C VAL A 32 -1.52 11.56 6.07
N PRO A 33 -1.90 11.67 7.36
CA PRO A 33 -2.87 12.69 7.79
C PRO A 33 -2.37 14.10 7.51
N GLN A 34 -3.29 14.98 7.12
CA GLN A 34 -2.98 16.39 6.89
C GLN A 34 -2.41 17.04 8.16
N GLY A 35 -1.32 17.78 8.01
CA GLY A 35 -0.67 18.51 9.11
C GLY A 35 0.31 17.67 9.93
N TRP A 36 0.50 16.38 9.64
CA TRP A 36 1.57 15.61 10.25
C TRP A 36 2.91 15.91 9.56
N ASP A 37 3.78 16.64 10.26
CA ASP A 37 5.12 17.00 9.81
C ASP A 37 6.17 16.59 10.87
N PRO A 38 6.78 15.40 10.75
CA PRO A 38 7.81 14.96 11.67
C PRO A 38 9.13 15.73 11.53
N SER A 39 9.34 16.49 10.44
CA SER A 39 10.58 17.24 10.22
C SER A 39 10.73 18.43 11.17
N ALA A 40 9.61 18.95 11.70
CA ALA A 40 9.59 20.05 12.66
C ALA A 40 10.40 19.75 13.93
N GLU A 41 10.52 18.47 14.32
CA GLU A 41 11.21 17.99 15.51
C GLU A 41 12.75 18.06 15.39
N PHE A 42 13.28 18.30 14.18
CA PHE A 42 14.71 18.22 13.87
C PHE A 42 15.28 19.53 13.29
N LYS A 43 14.52 20.64 13.34
CA LYS A 43 14.93 21.93 12.76
C LYS A 43 16.22 22.50 13.35
N ASP A 44 16.51 22.17 14.60
CA ASP A 44 17.70 22.65 15.30
C ASP A 44 18.93 21.75 15.10
N LEU A 45 18.80 20.67 14.31
CA LEU A 45 19.87 19.72 14.04
C LEU A 45 20.49 19.99 12.66
N ASP A 46 21.76 20.37 12.64
CA ASP A 46 22.52 20.45 11.39
C ASP A 46 23.09 19.07 11.02
N PHE A 47 22.31 18.29 10.27
CA PHE A 47 22.71 16.96 9.80
C PHE A 47 24.00 16.96 8.97
N ALA A 48 24.37 18.08 8.31
CA ALA A 48 25.59 18.14 7.51
C ALA A 48 26.86 18.16 8.36
N SER A 49 26.72 18.49 9.65
CA SER A 49 27.83 18.55 10.62
C SER A 49 28.05 17.24 11.40
N LEU A 50 27.21 16.22 11.15
CA LEU A 50 27.22 14.97 11.91
C LEU A 50 27.84 13.84 11.10
N ASP A 51 28.51 12.92 11.80
CA ASP A 51 28.85 11.61 11.29
C ASP A 51 28.01 10.50 11.96
N ASP A 52 28.09 9.29 11.44
CA ASP A 52 27.26 8.16 11.90
C ASP A 52 27.57 7.72 13.34
N ALA A 53 28.76 8.03 13.87
CA ALA A 53 29.16 7.72 15.23
C ALA A 53 28.83 8.86 16.22
N ASP A 54 28.40 10.02 15.74
CA ASP A 54 28.05 11.17 16.58
C ASP A 54 26.84 10.81 17.50
N PRO A 55 26.98 10.95 18.83
CA PRO A 55 25.88 10.69 19.76
C PRO A 55 24.60 11.49 19.47
N ARG A 56 24.72 12.68 18.86
CA ARG A 56 23.59 13.50 18.45
C ARG A 56 22.86 12.90 17.25
N ALA A 57 23.60 12.31 16.30
CA ALA A 57 23.01 11.59 15.16
C ALA A 57 22.25 10.35 15.64
N ILE A 58 22.87 9.58 16.55
CA ILE A 58 22.25 8.40 17.17
C ILE A 58 20.96 8.80 17.91
N ALA A 59 21.01 9.83 18.76
CA ALA A 59 19.84 10.33 19.48
C ALA A 59 18.73 10.85 18.53
N ALA A 60 19.10 11.49 17.42
CA ALA A 60 18.16 11.94 16.41
C ALA A 60 17.46 10.76 15.71
N LEU A 61 18.21 9.71 15.34
CA LEU A 61 17.64 8.49 14.77
C LEU A 61 16.68 7.78 15.74
N GLU A 62 17.02 7.71 17.02
CA GLU A 62 16.13 7.16 18.04
C GLU A 62 14.84 7.97 18.21
N ARG A 63 14.95 9.32 18.21
CA ARG A 63 13.79 10.21 18.25
C ARG A 63 12.92 10.03 17.00
N LEU A 64 13.54 9.96 15.82
CA LEU A 64 12.85 9.77 14.55
C LEU A 64 12.07 8.47 14.55
N ARG A 65 12.71 7.37 14.99
CA ARG A 65 12.06 6.07 15.15
C ARG A 65 10.82 6.16 16.04
N LYS A 66 10.90 6.82 17.21
CA LYS A 66 9.74 6.98 18.11
C LYS A 66 8.59 7.75 17.46
N ILE A 67 8.91 8.84 16.75
CA ILE A 67 7.90 9.64 16.04
C ILE A 67 7.24 8.82 14.92
N TRP A 68 8.04 8.07 14.17
CA TRP A 68 7.59 7.24 13.06
C TRP A 68 6.78 6.03 13.52
N ASP A 69 7.17 5.37 14.60
CA ASP A 69 6.42 4.27 15.23
C ASP A 69 5.07 4.77 15.80
N ALA A 70 4.97 6.06 16.13
CA ALA A 70 3.76 6.73 16.64
C ALA A 70 3.01 7.52 15.54
N ALA A 71 3.37 7.37 14.27
CA ALA A 71 2.79 8.14 13.18
C ALA A 71 1.25 7.97 13.15
N PRO A 72 0.49 9.08 13.08
CA PRO A 72 -0.97 9.04 13.13
C PRO A 72 -1.53 8.48 11.83
N VAL A 73 -2.72 7.91 11.95
CA VAL A 73 -3.49 7.30 10.87
C VAL A 73 -4.77 8.11 10.65
N ASP A 74 -5.29 8.11 9.43
CA ASP A 74 -6.56 8.73 9.10
C ASP A 74 -7.71 7.72 9.30
N PRO A 75 -8.61 7.94 10.29
CA PRO A 75 -9.74 7.05 10.57
C PRO A 75 -10.68 6.84 9.36
N ALA A 76 -10.71 7.78 8.41
CA ALA A 76 -11.56 7.70 7.22
C ALA A 76 -11.20 6.53 6.27
N PHE A 77 -10.03 5.91 6.45
CA PHE A 77 -9.68 4.69 5.71
C PHE A 77 -10.32 3.44 6.28
N HIS A 78 -10.84 3.45 7.51
CA HIS A 78 -11.49 2.28 8.08
C HIS A 78 -12.71 1.85 7.25
N GLY A 79 -12.75 0.59 6.85
CA GLY A 79 -13.82 0.03 6.02
C GLY A 79 -13.74 0.41 4.53
N LYS A 80 -12.74 1.19 4.11
CA LYS A 80 -12.62 1.63 2.72
C LYS A 80 -12.16 0.48 1.83
N LYS A 81 -12.98 0.14 0.85
CA LYS A 81 -12.66 -0.81 -0.21
C LYS A 81 -11.77 -0.15 -1.26
N ALA A 82 -10.53 -0.62 -1.44
CA ALA A 82 -9.57 0.01 -2.35
C ALA A 82 -8.46 -0.97 -2.81
N ARG A 83 -7.65 -0.51 -3.76
CA ARG A 83 -6.38 -1.15 -4.12
C ARG A 83 -5.20 -0.23 -3.83
N ILE A 84 -4.06 -0.82 -3.50
CA ILE A 84 -2.81 -0.10 -3.31
C ILE A 84 -1.65 -0.88 -3.91
N ALA A 85 -0.73 -0.17 -4.56
CA ALA A 85 0.52 -0.73 -5.06
C ALA A 85 1.59 -0.63 -3.98
N GLY A 86 2.44 -1.64 -3.87
CA GLY A 86 3.60 -1.59 -2.99
C GLY A 86 4.41 -2.86 -3.06
N PHE A 87 5.39 -2.98 -2.19
CA PHE A 87 6.25 -4.15 -2.11
C PHE A 87 5.81 -5.05 -0.96
N ALA A 88 5.74 -6.36 -1.20
CA ALA A 88 5.30 -7.32 -0.19
C ALA A 88 6.45 -7.83 0.70
N LEU A 89 6.24 -7.89 2.01
CA LEU A 89 7.11 -8.59 2.95
C LEU A 89 6.31 -9.73 3.60
N PRO A 90 6.45 -10.97 3.11
CA PRO A 90 5.76 -12.13 3.68
C PRO A 90 6.10 -12.34 5.16
N LEU A 91 5.05 -12.50 5.99
CA LEU A 91 5.17 -12.81 7.41
C LEU A 91 4.78 -14.26 7.69
N GLU A 92 3.67 -14.74 7.12
CA GLU A 92 3.21 -16.12 7.30
C GLU A 92 2.95 -16.82 5.96
N ARG A 93 3.30 -18.10 5.91
CA ARG A 93 3.22 -18.95 4.71
C ARG A 93 2.47 -20.24 4.96
N GLN A 94 1.78 -20.72 3.92
CA GLN A 94 1.26 -22.06 3.83
C GLN A 94 1.82 -22.72 2.57
N GLY A 95 2.86 -23.54 2.74
CA GLY A 95 3.65 -24.05 1.61
C GLY A 95 4.35 -22.90 0.87
N ASP A 96 4.13 -22.83 -0.45
CA ASP A 96 4.66 -21.78 -1.33
C ASP A 96 3.84 -20.49 -1.30
N LYS A 97 2.66 -20.51 -0.69
CA LYS A 97 1.70 -19.40 -0.65
C LYS A 97 1.80 -18.58 0.64
N VAL A 98 1.28 -17.35 0.61
CA VAL A 98 1.33 -16.38 1.72
C VAL A 98 -0.08 -16.07 2.21
N THR A 99 -0.26 -15.98 3.53
CA THR A 99 -1.53 -15.61 4.17
C THR A 99 -1.42 -14.28 4.93
N GLU A 100 -0.21 -13.88 5.31
CA GLU A 100 0.06 -12.65 6.07
C GLU A 100 1.34 -11.99 5.55
N PHE A 101 1.30 -10.68 5.33
CA PHE A 101 2.43 -9.92 4.81
C PHE A 101 2.30 -8.45 5.18
N LEU A 102 3.41 -7.71 5.12
CA LEU A 102 3.38 -6.25 5.08
C LEU A 102 3.38 -5.76 3.64
N ILE A 103 2.77 -4.59 3.42
CA ILE A 103 2.92 -3.81 2.19
C ILE A 103 3.63 -2.53 2.57
N VAL A 104 4.66 -2.18 1.81
CA VAL A 104 5.49 -0.98 2.02
C VAL A 104 5.67 -0.18 0.73
N PRO A 105 5.92 1.14 0.81
CA PRO A 105 5.92 2.04 -0.34
C PRO A 105 7.12 1.89 -1.28
N TYR A 106 8.25 1.36 -0.81
CA TYR A 106 9.50 1.31 -1.59
C TYR A 106 10.29 0.02 -1.39
N PHE A 107 11.13 -0.30 -2.37
CA PHE A 107 12.02 -1.44 -2.32
C PHE A 107 13.11 -1.23 -1.25
N GLY A 108 13.40 -2.24 -0.43
CA GLY A 108 14.34 -2.15 0.69
C GLY A 108 13.78 -1.46 1.95
N ALA A 109 12.48 -1.17 2.01
CA ALA A 109 11.86 -0.79 3.28
C ALA A 109 11.99 -1.92 4.32
N CYS A 110 12.11 -1.54 5.59
CA CYS A 110 12.24 -2.42 6.76
C CYS A 110 13.52 -3.28 6.86
N ILE A 111 14.38 -3.33 5.84
CA ILE A 111 15.70 -3.99 5.93
C ILE A 111 16.82 -3.01 6.35
N HIS A 112 16.55 -1.71 6.30
CA HIS A 112 17.39 -0.64 6.84
C HIS A 112 16.64 0.09 7.96
N THR A 113 17.37 0.83 8.77
CA THR A 113 16.82 1.54 9.93
C THR A 113 16.83 3.05 9.74
N PRO A 114 15.80 3.78 10.25
CA PRO A 114 14.57 3.25 10.83
C PRO A 114 13.62 2.69 9.74
N PRO A 115 12.72 1.73 10.08
CA PRO A 115 11.63 1.34 9.19
C PRO A 115 10.75 2.54 8.80
N PRO A 116 9.94 2.46 7.73
CA PRO A 116 8.99 3.53 7.40
C PRO A 116 8.05 3.89 8.58
N PRO A 117 7.48 5.12 8.57
CA PRO A 117 6.42 5.48 9.51
C PRO A 117 5.27 4.48 9.59
N ALA A 118 4.61 4.37 10.74
CA ALA A 118 3.49 3.45 10.93
C ALA A 118 2.34 3.69 9.94
N ASN A 119 2.09 4.93 9.55
CA ASN A 119 1.11 5.29 8.52
C ASN A 119 1.59 5.03 7.07
N GLN A 120 2.76 4.43 6.90
CA GLN A 120 3.36 3.99 5.64
C GLN A 120 3.71 2.50 5.64
N ILE A 121 3.16 1.72 6.58
CA ILE A 121 3.23 0.26 6.59
C ILE A 121 1.81 -0.29 6.74
N ILE A 122 1.43 -1.23 5.86
CA ILE A 122 0.12 -1.88 5.90
C ILE A 122 0.30 -3.34 6.28
N HIS A 123 -0.38 -3.78 7.34
CA HIS A 123 -0.43 -5.19 7.72
C HIS A 123 -1.58 -5.90 6.99
N ALA A 124 -1.24 -6.74 6.02
CA ALA A 124 -2.20 -7.41 5.16
C ALA A 124 -2.42 -8.87 5.59
N LYS A 125 -3.69 -9.27 5.73
CA LYS A 125 -4.10 -10.66 6.01
C LYS A 125 -5.11 -11.13 4.98
N SER A 126 -4.92 -12.34 4.47
CA SER A 126 -5.82 -13.00 3.54
C SER A 126 -6.46 -14.23 4.18
N GLY A 127 -7.77 -14.39 4.00
CA GLY A 127 -8.47 -15.60 4.44
C GLY A 127 -8.15 -16.84 3.59
N ARG A 128 -7.43 -16.67 2.46
CA ARG A 128 -7.01 -17.76 1.58
C ARG A 128 -5.52 -17.60 1.21
N PRO A 129 -4.76 -18.70 1.03
CA PRO A 129 -3.36 -18.61 0.64
C PRO A 129 -3.18 -17.99 -0.75
N LEU A 130 -2.32 -16.97 -0.83
CA LEU A 130 -2.04 -16.21 -2.04
C LEU A 130 -0.75 -16.70 -2.70
N ALA A 131 -0.81 -16.98 -4.00
CA ALA A 131 0.38 -17.23 -4.81
C ALA A 131 0.99 -15.90 -5.30
N GLY A 132 2.27 -15.94 -5.70
CA GLY A 132 2.95 -14.78 -6.30
C GLY A 132 3.38 -13.68 -5.32
N VAL A 133 3.03 -13.78 -4.03
CA VAL A 133 3.52 -12.88 -2.98
C VAL A 133 4.91 -13.35 -2.54
N ARG A 134 5.94 -12.63 -2.99
CA ARG A 134 7.35 -12.89 -2.67
C ARG A 134 7.95 -11.70 -1.94
N MET A 135 9.06 -11.95 -1.25
CA MET A 135 9.82 -10.89 -0.59
C MET A 135 10.18 -9.79 -1.58
N MET A 136 9.78 -8.57 -1.26
CA MET A 136 9.94 -7.36 -2.07
C MET A 136 9.37 -7.45 -3.49
N ALA A 137 8.36 -8.29 -3.73
CA ALA A 137 7.66 -8.29 -5.01
C ALA A 137 6.76 -7.05 -5.11
N PRO A 138 6.83 -6.27 -6.22
CA PRO A 138 5.90 -5.19 -6.46
C PRO A 138 4.55 -5.78 -6.87
N ILE A 139 3.51 -5.48 -6.09
CA ILE A 139 2.17 -6.02 -6.29
C ILE A 139 1.11 -4.94 -6.12
N TRP A 140 -0.01 -5.13 -6.82
CA TRP A 140 -1.28 -4.56 -6.43
C TRP A 140 -1.93 -5.45 -5.38
N THR A 141 -2.36 -4.87 -4.26
CA THR A 141 -3.18 -5.56 -3.26
C THR A 141 -4.55 -4.91 -3.18
N TYR A 142 -5.59 -5.73 -3.22
CA TYR A 142 -6.99 -5.31 -3.25
C TYR A 142 -7.66 -5.80 -1.98
N GLY A 143 -8.35 -4.91 -1.27
CA GLY A 143 -8.96 -5.29 0.00
C GLY A 143 -9.66 -4.15 0.72
N VAL A 144 -10.14 -4.47 1.91
CA VAL A 144 -10.79 -3.51 2.81
C VAL A 144 -9.77 -2.99 3.80
N PHE A 145 -9.55 -1.68 3.79
CA PHE A 145 -8.67 -1.02 4.73
C PHE A 145 -9.25 -1.07 6.15
N GLY A 146 -8.36 -1.26 7.12
CA GLY A 146 -8.62 -1.07 8.53
C GLY A 146 -7.59 -0.12 9.11
N VAL A 147 -7.94 0.45 10.25
CA VAL A 147 -7.09 1.32 11.05
C VAL A 147 -6.81 0.57 12.32
N ARG A 148 -5.67 -0.11 12.36
CA ARG A 148 -5.29 -1.03 13.43
C ARG A 148 -3.79 -1.06 13.54
N ARG A 149 -3.29 -0.68 14.71
CA ARG A 149 -1.88 -0.83 15.05
C ARG A 149 -1.51 -2.32 15.09
N SER A 150 -0.38 -2.66 14.50
CA SER A 150 0.25 -3.97 14.57
C SER A 150 1.76 -3.80 14.73
N ASP A 151 2.29 -4.34 15.82
CA ASP A 151 3.72 -4.35 16.09
C ASP A 151 4.31 -5.65 15.51
N THR A 152 5.25 -5.53 14.57
CA THR A 152 5.88 -6.66 13.90
C THR A 152 7.40 -6.58 14.03
N GLN A 153 8.10 -7.68 13.73
CA GLN A 153 9.56 -7.70 13.71
C GLN A 153 10.19 -6.73 12.69
N TRP A 154 9.41 -6.27 11.70
CA TRP A 154 9.87 -5.40 10.60
C TRP A 154 9.52 -3.92 10.82
N GLY A 155 8.80 -3.60 11.89
CA GLY A 155 8.29 -2.26 12.17
C GLY A 155 6.83 -2.27 12.61
N VAL A 156 6.32 -1.08 12.89
CA VAL A 156 4.93 -0.85 13.30
C VAL A 156 4.09 -0.54 12.08
N ALA A 157 2.97 -1.23 11.89
CA ALA A 157 1.95 -0.88 10.92
C ALA A 157 0.79 -0.16 11.61
N GLY A 158 0.34 0.97 11.07
CA GLY A 158 -0.84 1.70 11.53
C GLY A 158 -2.13 1.30 10.79
N TYR A 159 -1.99 0.82 9.56
CA TYR A 159 -3.08 0.35 8.73
C TYR A 159 -3.07 -1.17 8.61
N SER A 160 -4.26 -1.75 8.45
CA SER A 160 -4.43 -3.15 8.09
C SER A 160 -5.18 -3.29 6.77
N LEU A 161 -5.04 -4.43 6.10
CA LEU A 161 -5.82 -4.75 4.91
C LEU A 161 -6.36 -6.17 4.99
N THR A 162 -7.68 -6.31 4.94
CA THR A 162 -8.32 -7.61 4.69
C THR A 162 -8.28 -7.85 3.18
N VAL A 163 -7.44 -8.78 2.76
CA VAL A 163 -7.07 -8.99 1.36
C VAL A 163 -8.09 -9.86 0.64
N ASP A 164 -8.60 -9.36 -0.49
CA ASP A 164 -9.47 -10.11 -1.41
C ASP A 164 -8.65 -10.79 -2.52
N LYS A 165 -7.67 -10.07 -3.09
CA LYS A 165 -6.76 -10.58 -4.11
C LYS A 165 -5.46 -9.77 -4.20
N VAL A 166 -4.47 -10.35 -4.88
CA VAL A 166 -3.23 -9.69 -5.31
C VAL A 166 -3.05 -9.83 -6.82
N ALA A 167 -2.33 -8.91 -7.42
CA ALA A 167 -1.87 -9.01 -8.80
C ALA A 167 -0.44 -8.47 -8.92
N PRO A 168 0.35 -8.92 -9.91
CA PRO A 168 1.61 -8.26 -10.23
C PRO A 168 1.40 -6.77 -10.47
N TYR A 169 2.35 -5.94 -10.05
CA TYR A 169 2.32 -4.53 -10.42
C TYR A 169 2.58 -4.38 -11.92
N GLU A 170 1.75 -3.59 -12.58
CA GLU A 170 1.93 -3.17 -13.98
C GLU A 170 2.00 -1.64 -14.01
N GLU A 171 3.02 -1.10 -14.68
CA GLU A 171 3.10 0.34 -14.88
C GLU A 171 1.92 0.84 -15.72
N PRO A 172 1.26 1.95 -15.33
CA PRO A 172 0.26 2.57 -16.17
C PRO A 172 0.86 2.91 -17.53
N ARG A 173 0.23 2.43 -18.62
CA ARG A 173 0.67 2.79 -19.97
C ARG A 173 0.65 4.31 -20.12
N LYS A 174 1.82 4.91 -20.39
CA LYS A 174 1.90 6.33 -20.75
C LYS A 174 1.02 6.57 -21.97
N LYS A 175 0.03 7.46 -21.84
CA LYS A 175 -0.69 7.98 -23.01
C LYS A 175 0.34 8.75 -23.83
N LYS A 176 0.61 8.30 -25.05
CA LYS A 176 1.41 9.03 -26.04
C LYS A 176 0.67 10.27 -26.49
#